data_AF-A0A961X2K7-F1
#
_entry.id   AF-A0A961X2K7-F1
#
_cell.length_a   1.000
_cell.length_b   1.000
_cell.length_c   1.000
_cell.angle_alpha   90.00
_cell.angle_beta   90.00
_cell.angle_gamma   90.00
#
_symmetry.space_group_name_H-M   'P 1'
#
loop_
_entity.id
_entity.type
_entity.pdbx_description
1 polymer ?
#
loop_
_entity_poly.entity_id
_entity_poly.type
_entity_poly.pdbx_seq_one_letter_code
_entity_poly.pdbx_strand_id
1 'polypeptide(L)'
;FVFPEGRIFCLAPDLPGEVQKFVNVHDEVWNTALRFAVVRNPYDRFVSGWKYLKRIRNRALRDVLEHLPQSGPEYTHLTLRQCDFLAPDGALLPLHLLRFEALQRDLDALCDRLEIPRRVLPRLNRTPAKDRPFQEYLDAESRAMIAGHYRADFELLGYEP
;
A
#
# COMPACT_ATOMS: atom_id res chain seq x y z
N PHE A 1 17.02 1.03 5.64
CA PHE A 1 16.93 0.05 4.55
C PHE A 1 16.29 0.72 3.35
N VAL A 2 17.09 1.33 2.47
CA VAL A 2 16.60 1.88 1.20
C VAL A 2 17.56 1.34 0.15
N PHE A 3 17.06 0.46 -0.72
CA PHE A 3 17.84 -0.04 -1.85
C PHE A 3 17.59 0.86 -3.07
N PRO A 4 18.63 1.23 -3.84
CA PRO A 4 18.54 2.31 -4.83
C PRO A 4 17.69 2.01 -6.08
N GLU A 5 17.11 0.80 -6.19
CA GLU A 5 16.53 0.31 -7.46
C GLU A 5 15.13 -0.30 -7.33
N GLY A 6 14.40 -0.04 -6.23
CA GLY A 6 13.04 -0.58 -6.07
C GLY A 6 12.97 -2.12 -6.02
N ARG A 7 14.08 -2.78 -5.68
CA ARG A 7 14.14 -4.22 -5.47
C ARG A 7 14.11 -4.49 -3.97
N ILE A 8 13.02 -5.10 -3.49
CA ILE A 8 13.00 -5.76 -2.18
C ILE A 8 13.38 -7.22 -2.45
N PHE A 9 14.58 -7.60 -2.05
CA PHE A 9 14.93 -9.00 -1.85
C PHE A 9 15.15 -9.20 -0.37
N CYS A 10 14.15 -9.76 0.31
CA CYS A 10 14.37 -10.48 1.53
C CYS A 10 13.88 -11.90 1.26
N LEU A 11 14.82 -12.84 1.16
CA LEU A 11 14.50 -14.24 1.39
C LEU A 11 14.35 -14.36 2.90
N ALA A 12 13.12 -14.23 3.39
CA ALA A 12 12.86 -14.63 4.76
C ALA A 12 13.09 -16.14 4.86
N PRO A 13 13.78 -16.63 5.90
CA PRO A 13 14.05 -18.06 6.07
C PRO A 13 12.77 -18.87 6.25
N ASP A 14 11.72 -18.26 6.83
CA ASP A 14 10.41 -18.86 7.03
C ASP A 14 9.32 -18.00 6.41
N LEU A 15 8.50 -18.59 5.54
CA LEU A 15 7.34 -17.91 4.96
C LEU A 15 6.14 -18.01 5.92
N PRO A 16 5.25 -17.01 5.94
CA PRO A 16 4.01 -17.04 6.70
C PRO A 16 3.19 -18.30 6.43
N GLY A 17 2.46 -18.82 7.42
CA GLY A 17 1.83 -20.14 7.33
C GLY A 17 0.91 -20.35 6.11
N GLU A 18 0.10 -19.35 5.74
CA GLU A 18 -0.73 -19.41 4.53
C GLU A 18 0.08 -19.31 3.23
N VAL A 19 1.16 -18.51 3.24
CA VAL A 19 2.09 -18.43 2.11
C VAL A 19 2.81 -19.76 1.93
N GLN A 20 3.27 -20.39 3.02
CA GLN A 20 3.91 -21.70 3.00
C GLN A 20 2.99 -22.78 2.46
N LYS A 21 1.70 -22.78 2.85
CA LYS A 21 0.70 -23.68 2.26
C LYS A 21 0.58 -23.50 0.75
N PHE A 22 0.54 -22.26 0.27
CA PHE A 22 0.53 -21.96 -1.16
C PHE A 22 1.80 -22.48 -1.85
N VAL A 23 2.99 -22.21 -1.29
CA VAL A 23 4.28 -22.67 -1.82
C VAL A 23 4.32 -24.19 -1.94
N ASN A 24 3.86 -24.90 -0.90
CA ASN A 24 3.87 -26.37 -0.89
C ASN A 24 3.02 -27.00 -2.01
N VAL A 25 1.99 -26.29 -2.50
CA VAL A 25 1.12 -26.75 -3.58
C VAL A 25 1.54 -26.20 -4.95
N HIS A 26 2.17 -25.03 -4.97
CA HIS A 26 2.45 -24.25 -6.18
C HIS A 26 3.91 -23.80 -6.27
N ASP A 27 4.87 -24.66 -5.89
CA ASP A 27 6.29 -24.34 -5.81
C ASP A 27 6.86 -23.83 -7.15
N GLU A 28 6.48 -24.42 -8.27
CA GLU A 28 6.91 -23.97 -9.60
C GLU A 28 6.47 -22.52 -9.87
N VAL A 29 5.20 -22.20 -9.59
CA VAL A 29 4.67 -20.84 -9.73
C VAL A 29 5.35 -19.91 -8.74
N TRP A 30 5.60 -20.35 -7.52
CA TRP A 30 6.33 -19.57 -6.52
C TRP A 30 7.74 -19.23 -7.03
N ASN A 31 8.48 -20.17 -7.58
CA ASN A 31 9.86 -19.94 -7.99
C ASN A 31 9.99 -19.16 -9.31
N THR A 32 8.96 -19.18 -10.16
CA THR A 32 9.03 -18.58 -11.51
C THR A 32 8.21 -17.31 -11.68
N ALA A 33 7.13 -17.12 -10.91
CA ALA A 33 6.24 -15.99 -11.11
C ALA A 33 6.87 -14.69 -10.60
N LEU A 34 6.80 -13.65 -11.45
CA LEU A 34 7.00 -12.29 -10.98
C LEU A 34 5.87 -11.93 -10.03
N ARG A 35 6.22 -11.34 -8.89
CA ARG A 35 5.27 -10.80 -7.93
C ARG A 35 5.47 -9.31 -7.78
N PHE A 36 4.37 -8.58 -7.69
CA PHE A 36 4.40 -7.15 -7.49
C PHE A 36 3.30 -6.70 -6.53
N ALA A 37 3.48 -5.53 -5.93
CA ALA A 37 2.48 -4.87 -5.12
C ALA A 37 2.41 -3.39 -5.47
N VAL A 38 1.22 -2.81 -5.36
CA VAL A 38 1.01 -1.36 -5.51
C VAL A 38 0.97 -0.74 -4.13
N VAL A 39 1.84 0.23 -3.89
CA VAL A 39 1.89 1.01 -2.65
C VAL A 39 1.57 2.48 -2.93
N ARG A 40 1.16 3.21 -1.90
CA ARG A 40 0.75 4.61 -1.98
C ARG A 40 1.30 5.37 -0.79
N ASN A 41 1.52 6.67 -0.96
CA ASN A 41 1.88 7.57 0.11
C ASN A 41 0.90 7.40 1.29
N PRO A 42 1.38 7.19 2.54
CA PRO A 42 0.50 6.89 3.66
C PRO A 42 -0.54 7.98 3.95
N TYR A 43 -0.21 9.26 3.76
CA TYR A 43 -1.17 10.36 3.90
C TYR A 43 -2.28 10.28 2.87
N ASP A 44 -1.92 10.13 1.60
CA ASP A 44 -2.90 10.04 0.51
C ASP A 44 -3.74 8.76 0.63
N ARG A 45 -3.14 7.65 1.07
CA ARG A 45 -3.85 6.40 1.38
C ARG A 45 -4.90 6.61 2.45
N PHE A 46 -4.56 7.24 3.59
CA PHE A 46 -5.49 7.47 4.68
C PHE A 46 -6.65 8.37 4.26
N VAL A 47 -6.37 9.54 3.67
CA VAL A 47 -7.40 10.49 3.22
C VAL A 47 -8.32 9.85 2.19
N SER A 48 -7.73 9.08 1.25
CA SER A 48 -8.51 8.34 0.26
C SER A 48 -9.42 7.30 0.90
N GLY A 49 -8.93 6.53 1.87
CA GLY A 49 -9.74 5.54 2.61
C GLY A 49 -10.88 6.20 3.36
N TRP A 50 -10.60 7.30 4.06
CA TRP A 50 -11.59 8.06 4.83
C TRP A 50 -12.70 8.59 3.93
N LYS A 51 -12.37 9.17 2.77
CA LYS A 51 -13.37 9.69 1.83
C LYS A 51 -14.11 8.61 1.03
N TYR A 52 -13.48 7.47 0.80
CA TYR A 52 -14.08 6.35 0.07
C TYR A 52 -15.16 5.63 0.89
N LEU A 53 -14.91 5.42 2.18
CA LEU A 53 -15.76 4.58 3.04
C LEU A 53 -17.02 5.32 3.51
N LYS A 54 -18.18 4.90 3.01
CA LYS A 54 -19.49 5.53 3.27
C LYS A 54 -19.81 5.73 4.75
N ARG A 55 -19.39 4.80 5.62
CA ARG A 55 -19.67 4.81 7.06
C ARG A 55 -18.87 5.85 7.84
N ILE A 56 -17.74 6.31 7.31
CA ILE A 56 -16.82 7.22 8.02
C ILE A 56 -16.55 8.52 7.27
N ARG A 57 -16.86 8.61 5.97
CA ARG A 57 -16.57 9.80 5.14
C ARG A 57 -17.18 11.11 5.62
N ASN A 58 -18.24 11.01 6.43
CA ASN A 58 -18.95 12.14 7.03
C ASN A 58 -18.52 12.43 8.48
N ARG A 59 -17.68 11.57 9.09
CA ARG A 59 -17.09 11.83 10.41
C ARG A 59 -15.95 12.82 10.27
N ALA A 60 -15.72 13.62 11.31
CA ALA A 60 -14.56 14.50 11.37
C ALA A 60 -13.28 13.67 11.28
N LEU A 61 -12.27 14.17 10.54
CA LEU A 61 -10.99 13.47 10.38
C LEU A 61 -10.37 13.14 11.74
N ARG A 62 -10.39 14.11 12.65
CA ARG A 62 -9.86 13.98 14.01
C ARG A 62 -10.48 12.82 14.78
N ASP A 63 -11.81 12.72 14.77
CA ASP A 63 -12.54 11.65 15.45
C ASP A 63 -12.17 10.26 14.88
N VAL A 64 -11.95 10.15 13.56
CA VAL A 64 -11.50 8.89 12.95
C VAL A 64 -10.05 8.55 13.34
N LEU A 65 -9.17 9.55 13.44
CA LEU A 65 -7.77 9.35 13.84
C LEU A 65 -7.63 8.97 15.32
N GLU A 66 -8.46 9.53 16.20
CA GLU A 66 -8.49 9.17 17.62
C GLU A 66 -9.11 7.78 17.86
N HIS A 67 -10.06 7.38 17.01
CA HIS A 67 -10.79 6.13 17.13
C HIS A 67 -10.65 5.29 15.86
N LEU A 68 -9.42 4.87 15.57
CA LEU A 68 -9.13 4.05 14.39
C LEU A 68 -10.00 2.77 14.39
N PRO A 69 -10.61 2.41 13.25
CA PRO A 69 -11.43 1.21 13.14
C PRO A 69 -10.64 -0.05 13.49
N GLN A 70 -11.23 -0.98 14.24
CA GLN A 70 -10.55 -2.22 14.67
C GLN A 70 -10.97 -3.45 13.88
N SER A 71 -11.98 -3.34 13.01
CA SER A 71 -12.45 -4.44 12.16
C SER A 71 -13.17 -3.91 10.91
N GLY A 72 -13.52 -4.85 10.02
CA GLY A 72 -14.27 -4.55 8.79
C GLY A 72 -13.44 -3.86 7.72
N PRO A 73 -14.09 -3.41 6.63
CA PRO A 73 -13.42 -2.71 5.53
C PRO A 73 -12.65 -1.47 6.01
N GLU A 74 -13.17 -0.76 7.01
CA GLU A 74 -12.55 0.44 7.56
C GLU A 74 -11.18 0.14 8.19
N TYR A 75 -11.05 -1.00 8.87
CA TYR A 75 -9.75 -1.45 9.40
C TYR A 75 -8.75 -1.68 8.27
N THR A 76 -9.13 -2.42 7.23
CA THR A 76 -8.26 -2.73 6.08
C THR A 76 -7.78 -1.47 5.34
N HIS A 77 -8.63 -0.45 5.24
CA HIS A 77 -8.34 0.78 4.51
C HIS A 77 -7.59 1.84 5.34
N LEU A 78 -7.79 1.90 6.67
CA LEU A 78 -7.28 2.98 7.51
C LEU A 78 -6.34 2.55 8.64
N THR A 79 -6.53 1.36 9.19
CA THR A 79 -5.78 0.92 10.38
C THR A 79 -4.65 -0.01 9.97
N LEU A 80 -4.93 -0.99 9.12
CA LEU A 80 -3.93 -1.92 8.63
C LEU A 80 -2.91 -1.20 7.74
N ARG A 81 -1.62 -1.37 8.01
CA ARG A 81 -0.53 -0.68 7.29
C ARG A 81 -0.17 -1.46 6.03
N GLN A 82 0.47 -0.78 5.08
CA GLN A 82 0.89 -1.44 3.83
C GLN A 82 2.00 -2.45 4.10
N CYS A 83 2.94 -2.14 4.99
CA CYS A 83 4.01 -3.04 5.39
C CYS A 83 3.49 -4.36 5.99
N ASP A 84 2.33 -4.33 6.66
CA ASP A 84 1.72 -5.54 7.24
C ASP A 84 1.24 -6.52 6.17
N PHE A 85 0.92 -6.04 4.96
CA PHE A 85 0.63 -6.90 3.80
C PHE A 85 1.89 -7.38 3.08
N LEU A 86 2.93 -6.54 3.04
CA LEU A 86 4.17 -6.82 2.31
C LEU A 86 5.11 -7.72 3.09
N ALA A 87 5.00 -7.72 4.41
CA ALA A 87 5.78 -8.53 5.33
C ALA A 87 4.86 -9.25 6.33
N PRO A 88 4.04 -10.23 5.88
CA PRO A 88 3.28 -11.01 6.82
C PRO A 88 4.26 -11.73 7.76
N ASP A 89 3.95 -11.78 9.05
CA ASP A 89 4.82 -12.31 10.12
C ASP A 89 6.25 -11.72 10.17
N GLY A 90 6.44 -10.50 9.65
CA GLY A 90 7.74 -9.81 9.65
C GLY A 90 8.67 -10.22 8.50
N ALA A 91 8.23 -11.14 7.64
CA ALA A 91 8.98 -11.65 6.50
C ALA A 91 8.64 -10.88 5.22
N LEU A 92 9.50 -9.94 4.80
CA LEU A 92 9.31 -9.20 3.55
C LEU A 92 9.28 -10.14 2.35
N LEU A 93 8.17 -10.15 1.63
CA LEU A 93 8.04 -10.91 0.39
C LEU A 93 8.90 -10.29 -0.72
N PRO A 94 9.51 -11.11 -1.60
CA PRO A 94 10.24 -10.62 -2.77
C PRO A 94 9.24 -10.05 -3.78
N LEU A 95 9.00 -8.75 -3.71
CA LEU A 95 8.00 -8.04 -4.50
C LEU A 95 8.63 -6.90 -5.29
N HIS A 96 8.18 -6.73 -6.53
CA HIS A 96 8.36 -5.48 -7.27
C HIS A 96 7.32 -4.45 -6.79
N LEU A 97 7.76 -3.29 -6.33
CA LEU A 97 6.85 -2.26 -5.83
C LEU A 97 6.52 -1.23 -6.92
N LEU A 98 5.23 -1.01 -7.15
CA LEU A 98 4.70 0.04 -8.01
C LEU A 98 4.14 1.15 -7.13
N ARG A 99 4.38 2.41 -7.50
CA ARG A 99 3.85 3.57 -6.79
C ARG A 99 2.52 3.98 -7.39
N PHE A 100 1.49 4.12 -6.56
CA PHE A 100 0.18 4.57 -7.01
C PHE A 100 0.24 5.95 -7.69
N GLU A 101 1.11 6.83 -7.21
CA GLU A 101 1.35 8.18 -7.72
C GLU A 101 1.92 8.17 -9.14
N ALA A 102 2.62 7.09 -9.52
CA ALA A 102 3.23 6.90 -10.83
C ALA A 102 2.72 5.62 -11.51
N LEU A 103 1.52 5.17 -11.17
CA LEU A 103 1.07 3.80 -11.45
C LEU A 103 1.13 3.41 -12.93
N GLN A 104 0.73 4.31 -13.84
CA GLN A 104 0.79 4.03 -15.27
C GLN A 104 2.24 3.84 -15.73
N ARG A 105 3.14 4.72 -15.32
CA ARG A 105 4.57 4.65 -15.66
C ARG A 105 5.20 3.37 -15.12
N ASP A 106 4.94 3.06 -13.86
CA ASP A 106 5.53 1.89 -13.20
C ASP A 106 4.96 0.58 -13.78
N LEU A 107 3.67 0.57 -14.16
CA LEU A 107 3.07 -0.56 -14.88
C LEU A 107 3.65 -0.72 -16.29
N ASP A 108 3.83 0.36 -17.03
CA ASP A 108 4.42 0.32 -18.37
C ASP A 108 5.83 -0.28 -18.32
N ALA A 109 6.64 0.15 -17.34
CA ALA A 109 7.98 -0.40 -17.12
C ALA A 109 7.94 -1.90 -16.74
N LEU A 110 6.95 -2.33 -15.95
CA LEU A 110 6.76 -3.74 -15.63
C LEU A 110 6.34 -4.56 -16.85
N CYS A 111 5.44 -4.04 -17.69
CA CYS A 111 5.03 -4.68 -18.94
C CYS A 111 6.21 -4.86 -19.90
N ASP A 112 7.04 -3.82 -20.05
CA ASP A 112 8.23 -3.87 -20.90
C ASP A 112 9.20 -4.97 -20.42
N ARG A 113 9.41 -5.06 -19.11
CA ARG A 113 10.27 -6.10 -18.50
C ARG A 113 9.74 -7.51 -18.71
N LEU A 114 8.42 -7.66 -18.75
CA LEU A 114 7.74 -8.95 -18.98
C LEU A 114 7.54 -9.26 -20.46
N GLU A 115 7.96 -8.37 -21.36
CA GLU A 115 7.76 -8.49 -22.81
C GLU A 115 6.28 -8.67 -23.19
N ILE A 116 5.38 -8.05 -22.43
CA ILE A 116 3.93 -8.06 -22.69
C ILE A 116 3.44 -6.69 -23.18
N PRO A 117 2.34 -6.64 -23.96
CA PRO A 117 1.79 -5.36 -24.39
C PRO A 117 1.37 -4.47 -23.21
N ARG A 118 1.82 -3.21 -23.24
CA ARG A 118 1.38 -2.18 -22.30
C ARG A 118 -0.13 -2.00 -22.35
N ARG A 119 -0.72 -1.63 -21.21
CA ARG A 119 -2.15 -1.34 -21.09
C ARG A 119 -2.36 -0.01 -20.41
N VAL A 120 -3.24 0.81 -21.01
CA VAL A 120 -3.69 2.05 -20.36
C VAL A 120 -4.66 1.69 -19.26
N LEU A 121 -4.35 2.09 -18.03
CA LEU A 121 -5.21 1.82 -16.88
C LEU A 121 -6.46 2.71 -16.93
N PRO A 122 -7.67 2.13 -16.86
CA PRO A 122 -8.87 2.92 -16.72
C PRO A 122 -8.86 3.62 -15.35
N ARG A 123 -9.23 4.91 -15.34
CA ARG A 123 -9.38 5.66 -14.08
C ARG A 123 -10.76 5.38 -13.47
N LEU A 124 -10.86 4.28 -12.73
CA LEU A 124 -12.05 3.88 -11.98
C LEU A 124 -12.06 4.48 -10.57
N ASN A 125 -13.23 4.44 -9.88
CA ASN A 125 -13.39 4.86 -8.50
C ASN A 125 -12.88 6.28 -8.19
N ARG A 126 -13.14 7.23 -9.09
CA ARG A 126 -12.88 8.64 -8.81
C ARG A 126 -13.82 9.12 -7.70
N THR A 127 -13.28 9.35 -6.51
CA THR A 127 -13.99 10.10 -5.48
C THR A 127 -14.12 11.55 -5.98
N PRO A 128 -15.33 12.13 -6.06
CA PRO A 128 -15.50 13.54 -6.46
C PRO A 128 -14.71 14.52 -5.57
N ALA A 129 -14.43 14.11 -4.33
CA ALA A 129 -13.57 14.84 -3.39
C ALA A 129 -12.10 14.99 -3.84
N LYS A 130 -11.68 14.38 -4.95
CA LYS A 130 -10.29 14.46 -5.46
C LYS A 130 -9.96 15.75 -6.24
N ASP A 131 -10.89 16.70 -6.32
CA ASP A 131 -10.55 18.06 -6.77
C ASP A 131 -9.60 18.76 -5.79
N ARG A 132 -9.56 18.29 -4.53
CA ARG A 132 -8.62 18.80 -3.51
C ARG A 132 -7.46 17.83 -3.30
N PRO A 133 -6.21 18.30 -3.33
CA PRO A 133 -5.05 17.52 -2.92
C PRO A 133 -5.20 17.06 -1.46
N PHE A 134 -4.68 15.88 -1.10
CA PHE A 134 -4.84 15.32 0.24
C PHE A 134 -4.30 16.27 1.33
N GLN A 135 -3.32 17.09 0.98
CA GLN A 135 -2.69 18.10 1.82
C GLN A 135 -3.71 19.12 2.37
N GLU A 136 -4.78 19.43 1.65
CA GLU A 136 -5.83 20.35 2.11
C GLU A 136 -6.71 19.77 3.21
N TYR A 137 -6.67 18.44 3.42
CA TYR A 137 -7.40 17.79 4.51
C TYR A 137 -6.59 17.69 5.79
N LEU A 138 -5.28 17.97 5.74
CA LEU A 138 -4.36 17.67 6.83
C LEU A 138 -3.74 18.94 7.41
N ASP A 139 -3.98 19.16 8.69
CA ASP A 139 -3.23 20.09 9.53
C ASP A 139 -1.99 19.41 10.15
N ALA A 140 -1.22 20.17 10.93
CA ALA A 140 -0.01 19.66 11.58
C ALA A 140 -0.29 18.48 12.52
N GLU A 141 -1.43 18.50 13.22
CA GLU A 141 -1.78 17.49 14.20
C GLU A 141 -2.20 16.17 13.54
N SER A 142 -3.11 16.23 12.56
CA SER A 142 -3.51 15.07 11.77
C SER A 142 -2.35 14.46 11.00
N ARG A 143 -1.40 15.27 10.49
CA ARG A 143 -0.15 14.77 9.93
C ARG A 143 0.65 13.97 10.95
N ALA A 144 0.86 14.52 12.15
CA ALA A 144 1.61 13.84 13.19
C ALA A 144 0.96 12.50 13.61
N MET A 145 -0.37 12.47 13.73
CA MET A 145 -1.11 11.24 14.05
C MET A 145 -0.94 10.18 12.96
N ILE A 146 -1.10 10.56 11.68
CA ILE A 146 -0.94 9.63 10.55
C ILE A 146 0.52 9.17 10.42
N ALA A 147 1.49 10.07 10.59
CA ALA A 147 2.91 9.74 10.59
C ALA A 147 3.29 8.75 11.70
N GLY A 148 2.74 8.94 12.90
CA GLY A 148 2.93 8.01 14.01
C GLY A 148 2.35 6.63 13.71
N HIS A 149 1.10 6.57 13.25
CA HIS A 149 0.40 5.32 12.92
C HIS A 149 1.09 4.53 11.78
N TYR A 150 1.48 5.23 10.71
CA TYR A 150 2.10 4.63 9.53
C TYR A 150 3.63 4.74 9.48
N ARG A 151 4.30 4.94 10.61
CA ARG A 151 5.76 5.13 10.66
C ARG A 151 6.53 4.06 9.87
N ALA A 152 6.13 2.80 10.05
CA ALA A 152 6.73 1.67 9.34
C ALA A 152 6.50 1.72 7.82
N ASP A 153 5.35 2.21 7.35
CA ASP A 153 5.12 2.42 5.91
C ASP A 153 6.03 3.53 5.36
N PHE A 154 6.17 4.65 6.07
CA PHE A 154 7.07 5.73 5.65
C PHE A 154 8.51 5.24 5.52
N GLU A 155 9.00 4.53 6.53
CA GLU A 155 10.38 4.01 6.57
C GLU A 155 10.63 2.92 5.53
N LEU A 156 9.79 1.88 5.50
CA LEU A 156 9.97 0.74 4.61
C LEU A 156 9.80 1.13 3.15
N LEU A 157 8.84 2.01 2.87
CA LEU A 157 8.49 2.40 1.51
C LEU A 157 9.21 3.68 1.08
N GLY A 158 10.07 4.26 1.90
CA GLY A 158 10.84 5.47 1.54
C GLY A 158 9.98 6.67 1.19
N TYR A 159 8.89 6.90 1.93
CA TYR A 159 8.12 8.15 1.86
C TYR A 159 8.59 9.11 2.96
N GLU A 160 8.50 10.41 2.68
CA GLU A 160 8.73 11.44 3.68
C GLU A 160 7.44 11.71 4.47
N PRO A 161 7.48 11.64 5.82
CA PRO A 161 6.39 12.08 6.69
C PRO A 161 6.30 13.61 6.78
#